data_AF-D3UGJ7-F1
#
_entry.id   AF-D3UGJ7-F1
#
_cell.length_a   1.000
_cell.length_b   1.000
_cell.length_c   1.000
_cell.angle_alpha   90.00
_cell.angle_beta   90.00
_cell.angle_gamma   90.00
#
_symmetry.space_group_name_H-M   'P 1'
#
loop_
_entity.id
_entity.type
_entity.pdbx_description
1 polymer ?
#
loop_
_entity_poly.entity_id
_entity_poly.type
_entity_poly.pdbx_seq_one_letter_code
_entity_poly.pdbx_strand_id
1 'polypeptide(L)'
;MAQISLQEFLAATHLKEQEILESLTPTLIQDIPHIPIKKGIELFLQRIESQLVAMDMNSHVLEPMFFEQTLQTLSFLYEKLLSQTQNEDVIKENTLLKETLLSLQEEAQKKDQSLDLLLQEIKNRDEEIAFLKRKHQLMWGKIGNMGIIKES
;
A
#
# COMPACT_ATOMS: atom_id res chain seq x y z
N MET A 1 1.68 -1.42 -21.42
CA MET A 1 1.92 -2.88 -21.64
C MET A 1 3.39 -3.13 -21.32
N ALA A 2 3.69 -4.15 -20.51
CA ALA A 2 5.06 -4.44 -20.09
C ALA A 2 5.91 -4.93 -21.30
N GLN A 3 7.00 -4.23 -21.60
CA GLN A 3 7.87 -4.43 -22.76
C GLN A 3 9.34 -4.42 -22.33
N ILE A 4 10.13 -5.40 -22.77
CA ILE A 4 11.58 -5.46 -22.57
C ILE A 4 12.26 -5.17 -23.91
N SER A 5 13.40 -4.45 -23.85
CA SER A 5 14.25 -4.23 -25.02
C SER A 5 14.95 -5.53 -25.44
N LEU A 6 15.04 -5.79 -26.74
CA LEU A 6 15.61 -7.03 -27.26
C LEU A 6 17.04 -7.30 -26.78
N GLN A 7 17.85 -6.26 -26.60
CA GLN A 7 19.23 -6.38 -26.10
C GLN A 7 19.27 -6.86 -24.64
N GLU A 8 18.39 -6.35 -23.78
CA GLU A 8 18.27 -6.82 -22.38
C GLU A 8 17.75 -8.26 -22.31
N PHE A 9 16.83 -8.62 -23.20
CA PHE A 9 16.29 -9.97 -23.28
C PHE A 9 17.34 -10.99 -23.76
N LEU A 10 18.13 -10.64 -24.77
CA LEU A 10 19.22 -11.49 -25.29
C LEU A 10 20.33 -11.67 -24.26
N ALA A 11 20.68 -10.61 -23.52
CA ALA A 11 21.68 -10.68 -22.47
C ALA A 11 21.27 -11.61 -21.32
N ALA A 12 19.98 -11.63 -20.96
CA ALA A 12 19.47 -12.44 -19.85
C ALA A 12 19.17 -13.91 -20.22
N THR A 13 18.90 -14.18 -21.50
CA THR A 13 18.44 -15.51 -21.96
C THR A 13 19.51 -16.29 -22.73
N HIS A 14 20.64 -15.68 -23.08
CA HIS A 14 21.68 -16.26 -23.95
C HIS A 14 21.11 -16.89 -25.25
N LEU A 15 19.95 -16.40 -25.71
CA LEU A 15 19.29 -16.85 -26.92
C LEU A 15 19.98 -16.27 -28.16
N LYS A 16 20.02 -17.05 -29.24
CA LYS A 16 20.44 -16.55 -30.55
C LYS A 16 19.30 -15.70 -31.13
N GLU A 17 19.62 -14.50 -31.62
CA GLU A 17 18.68 -13.55 -32.23
C GLU A 17 17.76 -14.17 -33.31
N GLN A 18 18.22 -15.24 -33.96
CA GLN A 18 17.53 -15.91 -35.06
C GLN A 18 16.23 -16.62 -34.66
N GLU A 19 16.17 -17.27 -33.49
CA GLU A 19 14.95 -17.99 -33.02
C GLU A 19 13.83 -17.01 -32.58
N ILE A 20 14.23 -15.81 -32.18
CA ILE A 20 13.32 -14.76 -31.69
C ILE A 20 12.67 -14.03 -32.87
N LEU A 21 13.41 -13.80 -33.95
CA LEU A 21 12.92 -13.19 -35.20
C LEU A 21 11.91 -14.07 -35.96
N GLU A 22 11.98 -15.40 -35.79
CA GLU A 22 11.11 -16.36 -36.48
C GLU A 22 9.76 -16.57 -35.76
N SER A 23 9.73 -16.42 -34.43
CA SER A 23 8.54 -16.67 -33.59
C SER A 23 7.80 -15.41 -33.15
N LEU A 24 8.47 -14.26 -33.15
CA LEU A 24 7.90 -12.97 -32.79
C LEU A 24 8.06 -12.01 -33.94
N THR A 25 6.96 -11.43 -34.42
CA THR A 25 7.04 -10.14 -35.11
C THR A 25 7.41 -9.10 -34.05
N PRO A 26 8.66 -8.61 -33.98
CA PRO A 26 9.03 -7.62 -32.99
C PRO A 26 8.25 -6.33 -33.27
N THR A 27 7.56 -5.81 -32.27
CA THR A 27 6.98 -4.47 -32.36
C THR A 27 8.11 -3.45 -32.27
N LEU A 28 8.35 -2.73 -33.35
CA LEU A 28 9.27 -1.60 -33.41
C LEU A 28 8.62 -0.39 -32.71
N ILE A 29 9.26 0.08 -31.65
CA ILE A 29 8.94 1.36 -31.02
C ILE A 29 10.21 2.20 -31.10
N GLN A 30 10.17 3.29 -31.86
CA GLN A 30 11.30 4.22 -32.04
C GLN A 30 12.60 3.51 -32.47
N ASP A 31 12.55 2.71 -33.54
CA ASP A 31 13.69 1.98 -34.12
C ASP A 31 14.39 0.99 -33.18
N ILE A 32 13.85 0.74 -31.98
CA ILE A 32 14.34 -0.26 -31.03
C ILE A 32 13.29 -1.38 -30.95
N PRO A 33 13.69 -2.63 -31.24
CA PRO A 33 12.73 -3.71 -31.29
C PRO A 33 12.44 -4.17 -29.84
N HIS A 34 11.15 -4.15 -29.47
CA HIS A 34 10.66 -4.47 -28.13
C HIS A 34 9.81 -5.73 -28.16
N ILE A 35 9.99 -6.59 -27.14
CA ILE A 35 9.20 -7.82 -26.96
C ILE A 35 8.25 -7.64 -25.77
N PRO A 36 6.97 -8.03 -25.90
CA PRO A 36 6.08 -8.12 -24.74
C PRO A 36 6.59 -9.20 -23.77
N ILE A 37 6.80 -8.84 -22.50
CA ILE A 37 7.44 -9.71 -21.49
C ILE A 37 6.74 -11.06 -21.38
N LYS A 38 5.40 -11.08 -21.41
CA LYS A 38 4.61 -12.32 -21.34
C LYS A 38 5.00 -13.32 -22.43
N LYS A 39 5.13 -12.83 -23.67
CA LYS A 39 5.48 -13.66 -24.81
C LYS A 39 6.96 -14.07 -24.79
N GLY A 40 7.82 -13.22 -24.22
CA GLY A 40 9.22 -13.57 -23.94
C GLY A 40 9.35 -14.70 -22.91
N ILE A 41 8.54 -14.70 -21.85
CA ILE A 41 8.49 -15.79 -20.86
C ILE A 41 7.95 -17.08 -21.49
N GLU A 42 6.89 -17.00 -22.31
CA GLU A 42 6.32 -18.17 -23.01
C GLU A 42 7.36 -18.85 -23.93
N LEU A 43 8.13 -18.07 -24.69
CA LEU A 43 9.19 -18.63 -25.54
C LEU A 43 10.35 -19.22 -24.73
N PHE A 44 10.70 -18.59 -23.62
CA PHE A 44 11.71 -19.12 -22.72
C PHE A 44 11.29 -20.47 -22.12
N LEU A 45 10.02 -20.60 -21.72
CA LEU A 45 9.43 -21.86 -21.25
C LEU A 45 9.43 -22.93 -22.34
N GLN A 46 8.99 -22.59 -23.56
CA GLN A 46 8.98 -23.52 -24.70
C GLN A 46 10.39 -24.02 -25.06
N ARG A 47 11.41 -23.17 -24.90
CA ARG A 47 12.80 -23.57 -25.08
C ARG A 47 13.28 -24.50 -23.99
N ILE A 48 12.97 -24.22 -22.72
CA ILE A 48 13.32 -25.12 -21.62
C ILE A 48 12.70 -26.49 -21.84
N GLU A 49 11.43 -26.55 -22.25
CA GLU A 49 10.77 -27.80 -22.61
C GLU A 49 11.50 -28.53 -23.74
N SER A 50 11.88 -27.81 -24.80
CA SER A 50 12.62 -28.39 -25.93
C SER A 50 14.02 -28.89 -25.53
N GLN A 51 14.71 -28.15 -24.65
CA GLN A 51 16.03 -28.53 -24.12
C GLN A 51 15.92 -29.73 -23.18
N LEU A 52 14.91 -29.79 -22.31
CA LEU A 52 14.64 -30.93 -21.46
C LEU A 52 14.35 -32.19 -22.30
N VAL A 53 13.52 -32.09 -23.35
CA VAL A 53 13.23 -33.19 -24.27
C VAL A 53 14.48 -33.67 -25.01
N ALA A 54 15.34 -32.75 -25.47
CA ALA A 54 16.60 -33.10 -26.11
C ALA A 54 17.62 -33.75 -25.14
N MET A 55 17.61 -33.37 -23.86
CA MET A 55 18.48 -33.93 -22.83
C MET A 55 18.02 -35.33 -22.39
N ASP A 56 16.71 -35.58 -22.32
CA ASP A 56 16.13 -36.89 -22.01
C ASP A 56 16.48 -37.93 -23.10
N MET A 57 16.57 -37.50 -24.36
CA MET A 57 17.03 -38.33 -25.49
C MET A 57 18.53 -38.64 -25.47
N ASN A 58 19.35 -37.79 -24.85
CA ASN A 58 20.81 -37.91 -24.83
C ASN A 58 21.37 -38.54 -23.55
N SER A 59 20.51 -38.99 -22.62
CA SER A 59 20.90 -39.66 -21.36
C SER A 59 21.90 -38.88 -20.48
N HIS A 60 22.01 -37.57 -20.67
CA HIS A 60 22.83 -36.70 -19.83
C HIS A 60 22.09 -36.37 -18.55
N VAL A 61 22.74 -36.61 -17.40
CA VAL A 61 22.26 -36.16 -16.09
C VAL A 61 22.12 -34.65 -16.13
N LEU A 62 20.92 -34.15 -15.79
CA LEU A 62 20.61 -32.71 -15.70
C LEU A 62 21.74 -31.99 -14.96
N GLU A 63 22.48 -31.13 -15.66
CA GLU A 63 23.53 -30.33 -15.03
C GLU A 63 22.87 -29.35 -14.02
N PRO A 64 23.25 -29.38 -12.73
CA PRO A 64 22.72 -28.45 -11.72
C PRO A 64 22.87 -26.98 -12.12
N MET A 65 23.89 -26.68 -12.95
CA MET A 65 24.20 -25.36 -13.48
C MET A 65 23.10 -24.82 -14.40
N PHE A 66 22.41 -25.69 -15.14
CA PHE A 66 21.28 -25.32 -16.00
C PHE A 66 20.06 -24.87 -15.18
N PHE A 67 19.79 -25.56 -14.07
CA PHE A 67 18.67 -25.23 -13.18
C PHE A 67 18.88 -23.87 -12.50
N GLU A 68 20.09 -23.63 -12.00
CA GLU A 68 20.44 -22.35 -11.35
C GLU A 68 20.35 -21.18 -12.34
N GLN A 69 20.89 -21.34 -13.55
CA GLN A 69 20.78 -20.32 -14.60
C GLN A 69 19.32 -20.07 -14.99
N THR A 70 18.52 -21.12 -15.12
CA THR A 70 17.10 -21.01 -15.47
C THR A 70 16.30 -20.28 -14.38
N LEU A 71 16.57 -20.56 -13.11
CA LEU A 71 15.94 -19.85 -11.98
C LEU A 71 16.34 -18.38 -11.94
N GLN A 72 17.62 -18.07 -12.18
CA GLN A 72 18.09 -16.69 -12.22
C GLN A 72 17.43 -15.89 -13.35
N THR A 73 17.36 -16.46 -14.56
CA THR A 73 16.69 -15.82 -15.69
C THR A 73 15.17 -15.68 -15.46
N LEU A 74 14.52 -16.69 -14.87
CA LEU A 74 13.10 -16.61 -14.52
C LEU A 74 12.83 -15.50 -13.47
N SER A 75 13.67 -15.41 -12.43
CA SER A 75 13.57 -14.37 -11.41
C SER A 75 13.72 -12.98 -12.03
N PHE A 76 14.72 -12.79 -12.88
CA PHE A 76 14.96 -11.53 -13.59
C PHE A 76 13.77 -11.10 -14.45
N LEU A 77 13.21 -12.02 -15.25
CA LEU A 77 12.05 -11.74 -16.10
C LEU A 77 10.80 -11.42 -15.27
N TYR A 78 10.61 -12.10 -14.13
CA TYR A 78 9.50 -11.87 -13.22
C TYR A 78 9.61 -10.53 -12.48
N GLU A 79 10.80 -10.15 -12.01
CA GLU A 79 11.07 -8.83 -11.41
C GLU A 79 10.80 -7.70 -12.39
N LYS A 80 11.24 -7.86 -13.65
CA LYS A 80 11.00 -6.87 -14.71
C LYS A 80 9.52 -6.78 -15.07
N LEU A 81 8.80 -7.91 -15.10
CA LEU A 81 7.34 -7.93 -15.25
C LEU A 81 6.67 -7.15 -14.12
N LEU A 82 7.01 -7.46 -12.87
CA LEU A 82 6.50 -6.80 -11.68
C LEU A 82 6.74 -5.29 -11.73
N SER A 83 7.96 -4.86 -12.05
CA SER A 83 8.32 -3.43 -12.12
C SER A 83 7.48 -2.65 -13.14
N GLN A 84 7.09 -3.27 -14.25
CA GLN A 84 6.29 -2.63 -15.30
C GLN A 84 4.78 -2.81 -15.11
N THR A 85 4.37 -3.76 -14.27
CA THR A 85 2.98 -3.95 -13.83
C THR A 85 2.65 -3.25 -12.52
N GLN A 86 3.56 -2.49 -11.91
CA GLN A 86 3.24 -1.57 -10.83
C GLN A 86 2.27 -0.51 -11.38
N ASN A 87 0.97 -0.82 -11.27
CA ASN A 87 -0.13 0.06 -11.62
C ASN A 87 -0.01 1.31 -10.76
N GLU A 88 0.53 2.39 -11.32
CA GLU A 88 0.60 3.69 -10.66
C GLU A 88 -0.75 4.09 -10.05
N ASP A 89 -1.86 3.67 -10.67
CA ASP A 89 -3.21 3.95 -10.21
C ASP A 89 -3.54 3.26 -8.88
N VAL A 90 -3.09 2.02 -8.66
CA VAL A 90 -3.31 1.30 -7.39
C VAL A 90 -2.43 1.86 -6.27
N ILE A 91 -1.24 2.36 -6.62
CA ILE A 91 -0.36 3.06 -5.67
C ILE A 91 -0.96 4.42 -5.31
N LYS A 92 -1.41 5.20 -6.29
CA LYS A 92 -2.08 6.51 -6.10
C LYS A 92 -3.37 6.37 -5.29
N GLU A 93 -4.16 5.33 -5.55
CA GLU A 93 -5.37 5.03 -4.79
C GLU A 93 -5.03 4.63 -3.35
N ASN A 94 -4.03 3.77 -3.13
CA ASN A 94 -3.57 3.44 -1.78
C ASN A 94 -3.04 4.65 -1.01
N THR A 95 -2.30 5.55 -1.68
CA THR A 95 -1.81 6.78 -1.03
C THR A 95 -2.96 7.72 -0.69
N LEU A 96 -3.91 7.91 -1.60
CA LEU A 96 -5.12 8.71 -1.35
C LEU A 96 -5.92 8.16 -0.16
N LEU A 97 -6.13 6.84 -0.11
CA LEU A 97 -6.83 6.18 0.99
C LEU A 97 -6.09 6.36 2.32
N LYS A 98 -4.75 6.24 2.32
CA LYS A 98 -3.93 6.49 3.51
C LYS A 98 -4.02 7.93 3.98
N GLU A 99 -3.92 8.90 3.08
CA GLU A 99 -4.05 10.33 3.40
C GLU A 99 -5.45 10.66 3.93
N THR A 100 -6.49 10.10 3.33
CA THR A 100 -7.87 10.27 3.79
C THR A 100 -8.07 9.69 5.19
N LEU A 101 -7.52 8.50 5.44
CA LEU A 101 -7.58 7.87 6.77
C LEU A 101 -6.84 8.70 7.81
N LEU A 102 -5.66 9.23 7.47
CA LEU A 102 -4.90 10.11 8.36
C LEU A 102 -5.68 11.39 8.70
N SER A 103 -6.29 12.02 7.70
CA SER A 103 -7.13 13.20 7.88
C SER A 103 -8.34 12.93 8.78
N LEU A 104 -9.02 11.79 8.60
CA LEU A 104 -10.13 11.38 9.46
C LEU A 104 -9.67 11.13 10.91
N GLN A 105 -8.47 10.56 11.09
CA GLN A 105 -7.90 10.35 12.42
C GLN A 105 -7.58 11.69 13.11
N GLU A 106 -7.02 12.65 12.39
CA GLU A 106 -6.78 14.00 12.91
C GLU A 106 -8.10 14.69 13.30
N GLU A 107 -9.15 14.55 12.48
CA GLU A 107 -10.47 15.10 12.80
C GLU A 107 -11.08 14.43 14.04
N ALA A 108 -10.91 13.12 14.20
CA ALA A 108 -11.36 12.40 15.39
C ALA A 108 -10.64 12.88 16.65
N GLN A 109 -9.30 13.01 16.61
CA GLN A 109 -8.52 13.53 17.73
C GLN A 109 -8.94 14.96 18.13
N LYS A 110 -9.26 15.80 17.15
CA LYS A 110 -9.76 17.16 17.42
C LYS A 110 -11.12 17.14 18.13
N LYS A 111 -11.99 16.19 17.80
CA LYS A 111 -13.29 16.01 18.47
C LYS A 111 -13.11 15.56 19.92
N ASP A 112 -12.18 14.64 20.18
CA ASP A 112 -11.86 14.20 21.55
C ASP A 112 -11.36 15.36 22.41
N GLN A 113 -10.45 16.19 21.88
CA GLN A 113 -9.98 17.40 22.57
C GLN A 113 -11.13 18.39 22.84
N SER A 114 -12.07 18.54 21.91
CA SER A 114 -13.22 19.41 22.09
C SER A 114 -14.17 18.89 23.16
N LEU A 115 -14.35 17.55 23.25
CA LEU A 115 -15.12 16.91 24.31
C LEU A 115 -14.50 17.17 25.68
N ASP A 116 -13.18 17.05 25.81
CA ASP A 116 -12.49 17.31 27.07
C ASP A 116 -12.69 18.76 27.55
N LEU A 117 -12.63 19.73 26.63
CA LEU A 117 -12.90 21.14 26.94
C LEU A 117 -14.34 21.34 27.41
N LEU A 118 -15.32 20.74 26.72
CA LEU A 118 -16.73 20.83 27.12
C LEU A 118 -16.98 20.20 28.48
N LEU A 119 -16.33 19.07 28.79
CA LEU A 119 -16.43 18.45 30.12
C LEU A 119 -15.84 19.35 31.21
N GLN A 120 -14.74 20.05 30.94
CA GLN A 120 -14.19 21.05 31.86
C GLN A 120 -15.16 22.23 32.05
N GLU A 121 -15.78 22.73 30.98
CA GLU A 121 -16.78 23.80 31.09
C GLU A 121 -18.00 23.38 31.92
N ILE A 122 -18.51 22.16 31.70
CA ILE A 122 -19.62 21.61 32.49
C ILE A 122 -19.22 21.56 33.97
N LYS A 123 -18.03 21.04 34.28
CA LYS A 123 -17.53 20.98 35.66
C LYS A 123 -17.45 22.36 36.30
N ASN A 124 -16.90 23.35 35.59
CA ASN A 124 -16.82 24.73 36.06
C ASN A 124 -18.21 25.32 36.34
N ARG A 125 -19.20 25.03 35.48
CA ARG A 125 -20.59 25.47 35.65
C ARG A 125 -21.26 24.81 36.85
N ASP A 126 -21.01 23.52 37.07
CA ASP A 126 -21.53 22.81 38.25
C ASP A 126 -20.95 23.38 39.55
N GLU A 127 -19.66 23.71 39.57
CA GLU A 127 -19.00 24.38 40.69
C GLU A 127 -19.60 25.78 40.94
N GLU A 128 -19.85 26.56 39.88
CA GLU A 128 -20.48 27.87 39.96
C GLU A 128 -21.92 27.78 40.50
N ILE A 129 -22.71 26.81 40.02
CA ILE A 129 -24.06 26.53 40.53
C ILE A 129 -24.02 26.14 42.01
N ALA A 130 -23.07 25.28 42.41
CA ALA A 130 -22.91 24.89 43.81
C ALA A 130 -22.54 26.10 44.69
N PHE A 131 -21.66 26.98 44.21
CA PHE A 131 -21.33 28.23 44.88
C PHE A 131 -22.55 29.16 45.02
N LEU A 132 -23.32 29.34 43.95
CA LEU A 132 -24.53 30.15 43.98
C LEU A 132 -25.58 29.59 44.95
N LYS A 133 -25.78 28.26 44.98
CA LYS A 133 -26.66 27.59 45.96
C LYS A 133 -26.21 27.86 47.40
N ARG A 134 -24.92 27.75 47.70
CA ARG A 134 -24.36 28.07 49.03
C ARG A 134 -24.56 29.54 49.38
N LYS A 135 -24.27 30.46 48.46
CA LYS A 135 -24.46 31.90 48.66
C LYS A 135 -25.94 32.24 48.90
N HIS A 136 -26.86 31.64 48.13
CA HIS A 136 -28.29 31.81 48.31
C HIS A 136 -28.73 31.33 49.70
N GLN A 137 -28.32 30.13 50.12
CA GLN A 137 -28.61 29.61 51.46
C GLN A 137 -28.09 30.54 52.58
N LEU A 138 -26.89 31.10 52.43
CA LEU A 138 -26.34 32.05 53.41
C LEU A 138 -27.13 33.37 53.47
N MET A 139 -27.53 33.89 52.32
CA MET A 139 -28.26 35.16 52.23
C MET A 139 -29.70 35.02 52.72
N TRP A 140 -30.38 33.92 52.39
CA TRP A 140 -31.80 33.72 52.70
C TRP A 140 -32.02 32.97 54.02
N GLY A 141 -31.10 32.09 54.43
CA GLY A 141 -31.14 31.43 55.73
C GLY A 141 -30.92 32.41 56.90
N LYS A 142 -30.20 33.51 56.69
CA LYS A 142 -30.07 34.59 57.69
C LYS A 142 -31.35 35.39 57.87
N ILE A 143 -32.19 35.52 56.83
CA ILE A 143 -33.44 36.27 56.89
C ILE A 143 -34.52 35.47 57.62
N GLY A 144 -34.57 34.15 57.43
CA GLY A 144 -35.47 33.26 58.19
C GLY A 144 -35.21 33.29 59.70
N ASN A 145 -33.93 33.31 60.11
CA ASN A 145 -33.59 33.38 61.53
C ASN A 145 -33.80 34.77 62.16
N MET A 146 -33.73 35.87 61.40
CA MET A 146 -34.09 37.20 61.91
C MET A 146 -35.60 37.44 62.02
N GLY A 147 -36.43 36.72 61.25
CA GLY A 147 -37.88 36.78 61.39
C GLY A 147 -38.39 36.10 62.67
N ILE A 148 -37.74 35.00 63.07
CA ILE A 148 -38.15 34.22 64.25
C ILE A 148 -37.79 34.92 65.57
N ILE A 149 -36.74 35.75 65.60
CA ILE A 149 -36.30 36.46 66.82
C ILE A 149 -37.22 37.66 67.16
N LYS A 150 -38.12 38.08 66.26
CA LYS A 150 -38.97 39.26 66.45
C LYS A 150 -40.38 38.97 66.99
N GLU A 151 -40.76 37.69 67.17
CA GLU A 151 -42.07 37.26 67.71
C GLU A 151 -41.96 36.54 69.07
N SER A 152 -41.00 36.91 69.92
CA SER A 152 -40.91 36.46 71.32
C SER A 152 -40.91 37.63 72.30
#